data_AF-A0A4Y2AQI4-F1
#
_entry.id   AF-A0A4Y2AQI4-F1
#
_cell.length_a   1.000
_cell.length_b   1.000
_cell.length_c   1.000
_cell.angle_alpha   90.00
_cell.angle_beta   90.00
_cell.angle_gamma   90.00
#
_symmetry.space_group_name_H-M   'P 1'
#
loop_
_entity.id
_entity.type
_entity.pdbx_description
1 polymer ?
#
loop_
_entity_poly.entity_id
_entity_poly.type
_entity_poly.pdbx_seq_one_letter_code
_entity_poly.pdbx_strand_id
1 'polypeptide(L)'
;MPKASQLSNEEVSKILHLKLLGKTVTEISKLLNRSKSMIYRVLTRKTPFEPKLRSERPHVTDIRSARRIQRMDSSQKMSICEITRISRLRISKNTVHRQIIESGYMIHAKMARRSPLSKLHISTRLQWARNRMSYGDKWMADLFSDEKNGTSMDQVGI
;
A
#
# COMPACT_ATOMS: atom_id res chain seq x y z
N MET A 1 10.88 -3.33 29.29
CA MET A 1 9.44 -3.45 28.96
C MET A 1 8.66 -2.34 29.69
N PRO A 2 7.54 -1.84 29.15
CA PRO A 2 6.71 -0.90 29.91
C PRO A 2 6.22 -1.57 31.19
N LYS A 3 6.28 -0.85 32.31
CA LYS A 3 5.94 -1.38 33.65
C LYS A 3 4.44 -1.65 33.84
N ALA A 4 3.57 -1.11 32.98
CA ALA A 4 2.13 -1.28 33.05
C ALA A 4 1.51 -1.13 31.65
N SER A 5 0.30 -1.68 31.48
CA SER A 5 -0.51 -1.52 30.26
C SER A 5 -0.84 -0.05 29.96
N GLN A 6 -1.00 0.27 28.68
CA GLN A 6 -1.50 1.59 28.26
C GLN A 6 -2.95 1.77 28.74
N LEU A 7 -3.36 3.02 28.98
CA LEU A 7 -4.74 3.34 29.31
C LEU A 7 -5.60 3.20 28.04
N SER A 8 -6.77 2.59 28.18
CA SER A 8 -7.77 2.62 27.11
C SER A 8 -8.44 4.00 27.04
N ASN A 9 -9.03 4.32 25.89
CA ASN A 9 -9.77 5.57 25.73
C ASN A 9 -10.94 5.67 26.71
N GLU A 10 -11.59 4.55 27.04
CA GLU A 10 -12.65 4.48 28.04
C GLU A 10 -12.15 4.81 29.46
N GLU A 11 -10.99 4.28 29.84
CA GLU A 11 -10.38 4.58 31.14
C GLU A 11 -10.01 6.06 31.24
N VAL A 12 -9.50 6.65 30.15
CA VAL A 12 -9.22 8.09 30.08
C VAL A 12 -10.50 8.90 30.28
N SER A 13 -11.59 8.55 29.61
CA SER A 13 -12.90 9.21 29.79
C SER A 13 -13.43 9.08 31.21
N LYS A 14 -13.31 7.90 31.84
CA LYS A 14 -13.69 7.68 33.24
C LYS A 14 -12.88 8.57 34.19
N ILE A 15 -11.58 8.72 33.97
CA ILE A 15 -10.72 9.61 34.78
C ILE A 15 -11.19 11.07 34.68
N LEU A 16 -11.48 11.55 33.47
CA LEU A 16 -11.95 12.92 33.25
C LEU A 16 -13.32 13.16 33.89
N HIS A 17 -14.24 12.21 33.75
CA HIS A 17 -15.57 12.29 34.35
C HIS A 17 -15.51 12.31 35.89
N LEU A 18 -14.73 11.41 36.50
CA LEU A 18 -14.55 11.39 37.96
C LEU A 18 -13.90 12.66 38.49
N LYS A 19 -12.99 13.26 37.71
CA LYS A 19 -12.40 14.56 38.06
C LYS A 19 -13.43 15.69 38.01
N LEU A 20 -14.33 15.67 37.02
CA LEU A 20 -15.44 16.63 36.91
C LEU A 20 -16.43 16.50 38.08
N LEU A 21 -16.69 15.28 38.53
CA LEU A 21 -17.49 14.99 39.74
C LEU A 21 -16.80 15.39 41.07
N GLY A 22 -15.61 16.00 41.02
CA GLY A 22 -14.90 16.48 42.21
C GLY A 22 -14.15 15.40 43.00
N LYS A 23 -14.02 14.17 42.47
CA LYS A 23 -13.28 13.09 43.16
C LYS A 23 -11.79 13.41 43.23
N THR A 24 -11.17 13.00 44.34
CA THR A 24 -9.72 13.19 44.54
C THR A 24 -8.92 12.18 43.71
N VAL A 25 -7.68 12.51 43.33
CA VAL A 25 -6.80 11.59 42.56
C VAL A 25 -6.57 10.26 43.29
N THR A 26 -6.56 10.30 44.63
CA THR A 26 -6.49 9.12 45.50
C THR A 26 -7.71 8.22 45.37
N GLU A 27 -8.92 8.78 45.32
CA GLU A 27 -10.15 8.01 45.11
C GLU A 27 -10.21 7.43 43.70
N ILE A 28 -9.85 8.22 42.69
CA ILE A 28 -9.81 7.77 41.29
C ILE A 28 -8.81 6.61 41.15
N SER A 29 -7.65 6.70 41.80
CA SER A 29 -6.62 5.65 41.81
C SER A 29 -7.12 4.34 42.40
N LYS A 30 -7.87 4.40 43.52
CA LYS A 30 -8.48 3.22 44.15
C LYS A 30 -9.61 2.64 43.30
N LEU A 31 -10.45 3.49 42.71
CA LEU A 31 -11.62 3.04 41.93
C LEU A 31 -11.23 2.38 40.61
N LEU A 32 -10.21 2.91 39.93
CA LEU A 32 -9.73 2.38 38.64
C LEU A 32 -8.55 1.40 38.79
N ASN A 33 -8.06 1.17 40.01
CA ASN A 33 -6.86 0.36 40.28
C ASN A 33 -5.63 0.78 39.43
N ARG A 34 -5.45 2.09 39.22
CA ARG A 34 -4.33 2.66 38.44
C ARG A 34 -3.44 3.54 39.30
N SER A 35 -2.18 3.67 38.91
CA SER A 35 -1.21 4.50 39.65
C SER A 35 -1.60 5.98 39.60
N LYS A 36 -1.39 6.70 40.71
CA LYS A 36 -1.59 8.15 40.79
C LYS A 36 -0.83 8.90 39.69
N SER A 37 0.39 8.47 39.37
CA SER A 37 1.21 9.04 38.30
C SER A 37 0.55 8.95 36.92
N MET A 38 -0.16 7.86 36.64
CA MET A 38 -0.87 7.67 35.37
C MET A 38 -2.05 8.63 35.26
N ILE A 39 -2.79 8.79 36.37
CA ILE A 39 -3.93 9.71 36.47
C ILE A 39 -3.46 11.16 36.31
N TYR A 40 -2.39 11.56 37.01
CA TYR A 40 -1.80 12.89 36.83
C TYR A 40 -1.38 13.12 35.37
N ARG A 41 -0.78 12.13 34.70
CA ARG A 41 -0.39 12.25 33.28
C ARG A 41 -1.58 12.50 32.35
N VAL A 42 -2.76 11.95 32.66
CA VAL A 42 -4.00 12.22 31.92
C VAL A 42 -4.50 13.63 32.23
N LEU A 43 -4.62 13.99 33.51
CA LEU A 43 -5.17 15.29 33.93
C LEU A 43 -4.33 16.50 33.53
N THR A 44 -3.01 16.35 33.45
CA THR A 44 -2.10 17.44 33.04
C THR A 44 -2.09 17.66 31.53
N ARG A 45 -2.54 16.69 30.72
CA ARG A 45 -2.60 16.83 29.25
C ARG A 45 -3.91 17.54 28.87
N LYS A 46 -3.80 18.75 28.31
CA LYS A 46 -4.95 19.60 27.92
C LYS A 46 -5.69 19.16 26.65
N THR A 47 -5.19 18.15 25.93
CA THR A 47 -5.68 17.76 24.60
C THR A 47 -6.05 16.28 24.56
N PRO A 48 -6.94 15.84 23.64
CA PRO A 48 -7.30 14.43 23.49
C PRO A 48 -6.06 13.54 23.45
N PHE A 49 -6.12 12.43 24.20
CA PHE A 49 -5.00 11.50 24.35
C PHE A 49 -4.84 10.68 23.07
N GLU A 50 -4.11 11.25 22.10
CA GLU A 50 -3.53 10.47 21.02
C GLU A 50 -2.14 10.02 21.49
N PRO A 51 -1.94 8.73 21.83
CA PRO A 51 -0.61 8.26 22.16
C PRO A 51 0.29 8.48 20.94
N LYS A 52 1.35 9.29 21.09
CA LYS A 52 2.36 9.45 20.04
C LYS A 52 2.79 8.05 19.58
N LEU A 53 2.71 7.82 18.27
CA LEU A 53 3.26 6.62 17.66
C LEU A 53 4.73 6.54 18.04
N ARG A 54 5.17 5.34 18.40
CA ARG A 54 6.59 5.13 18.67
C ARG A 54 7.35 5.39 17.39
N SER A 55 8.50 6.04 17.49
CA SER A 55 9.46 6.07 16.39
C SER A 55 9.73 4.62 15.98
N GLU A 56 9.46 4.31 14.72
CA GLU A 56 9.72 2.99 14.20
C GLU A 56 11.22 2.70 14.21
N ARG A 57 11.53 1.40 14.18
CA ARG A 57 12.91 0.98 14.05
C ARG A 57 13.44 1.47 12.69
N PRO A 58 14.63 2.08 12.63
CA PRO A 58 15.22 2.46 11.35
C PRO A 58 15.29 1.27 10.40
N HIS A 59 15.00 1.52 9.12
CA HIS A 59 15.19 0.51 8.10
C HIS A 59 16.67 0.12 8.02
N VAL A 60 16.91 -1.17 7.78
CA VAL A 60 18.26 -1.70 7.52
C VAL A 60 18.82 -1.13 6.20
N THR A 61 17.95 -0.69 5.30
CA THR A 61 18.30 -0.10 4.02
C THR A 61 18.45 1.41 4.09
N ASP A 62 19.55 1.90 3.53
CA ASP A 62 19.71 3.30 3.16
C ASP A 62 18.86 3.65 1.93
N ILE A 63 18.57 4.94 1.77
CA ILE A 63 17.84 5.50 0.63
C ILE A 63 18.51 5.13 -0.70
N ARG A 64 19.85 5.14 -0.75
CA ARG A 64 20.59 4.78 -1.97
C ARG A 64 20.43 3.31 -2.34
N SER A 65 20.52 2.42 -1.35
CA SER A 65 20.40 0.98 -1.58
C SER A 65 18.97 0.59 -1.94
N ALA A 66 17.97 1.26 -1.35
CA ALA A 66 16.56 1.15 -1.74
C ALA A 66 16.35 1.42 -3.23
N ARG A 67 16.86 2.56 -3.73
CA ARG A 67 16.74 2.93 -5.15
C ARG A 67 17.49 1.97 -6.06
N ARG A 68 18.58 1.36 -5.59
CA ARG A 68 19.32 0.35 -6.37
C ARG A 68 18.48 -0.91 -6.54
N ILE A 69 17.84 -1.39 -5.46
CA ILE A 69 16.94 -2.55 -5.49
C ILE A 69 15.78 -2.31 -6.45
N GLN A 70 15.12 -1.16 -6.33
CA GLN A 70 14.03 -0.76 -7.22
C GLN A 70 14.45 -0.72 -8.70
N ARG A 71 15.64 -0.21 -9.01
CA ARG A 71 16.17 -0.20 -10.39
C ARG A 71 16.45 -1.60 -10.92
N MET A 72 17.00 -2.50 -10.10
CA MET A 72 17.25 -3.89 -10.50
C MET A 72 15.93 -4.63 -10.79
N ASP A 73 14.92 -4.44 -9.95
CA ASP A 73 13.59 -5.06 -10.13
C ASP A 73 12.84 -4.55 -11.37
N SER A 74 12.92 -3.24 -11.64
CA SER A 74 12.20 -2.61 -12.75
C SER A 74 12.84 -2.82 -14.12
N SER A 75 14.17 -2.76 -14.21
CA SER A 75 14.88 -2.78 -15.49
C SER A 75 15.37 -4.16 -15.92
N GLN A 76 15.62 -5.05 -14.96
CA GLN A 76 16.19 -6.36 -15.23
C GLN A 76 15.12 -7.41 -14.93
N LYS A 77 14.96 -8.41 -15.81
CA LYS A 77 14.08 -9.56 -15.56
C LYS A 77 14.70 -10.49 -14.51
N MET A 78 14.91 -9.96 -13.30
CA MET A 78 15.56 -10.64 -12.20
C MET A 78 14.57 -11.09 -11.16
N SER A 79 14.85 -12.23 -10.54
CA SER A 79 14.16 -12.67 -9.34
C SER A 79 14.65 -11.93 -8.09
N ILE A 80 13.82 -11.90 -7.05
CA ILE A 80 14.17 -11.32 -5.74
C ILE A 80 15.47 -11.94 -5.17
N CYS A 81 15.69 -13.24 -5.37
CA CYS A 81 16.91 -13.92 -4.93
C CYS A 81 18.15 -13.50 -5.71
N GLU A 82 18.02 -13.16 -6.98
CA GLU A 82 19.13 -12.61 -7.75
C GLU A 82 19.40 -11.16 -7.35
N ILE A 83 18.34 -10.37 -7.10
CA ILE A 83 18.45 -8.99 -6.62
C ILE A 83 19.18 -8.96 -5.27
N THR A 84 18.85 -9.85 -4.33
CA THR A 84 19.56 -9.93 -3.05
C THR A 84 21.05 -10.26 -3.27
N ARG A 85 21.35 -11.26 -4.10
CA ARG A 85 22.73 -11.67 -4.42
C ARG A 85 23.54 -10.53 -5.06
N ILE A 86 22.98 -9.82 -6.03
CA ILE A 86 23.65 -8.75 -6.78
C ILE A 86 23.73 -7.44 -5.96
N SER A 87 22.75 -7.18 -5.10
CA SER A 87 22.74 -6.00 -4.24
C SER A 87 23.97 -5.96 -3.32
N ARG A 88 24.56 -7.13 -2.99
CA ARG A 88 25.66 -7.31 -2.02
C ARG A 88 25.36 -6.70 -0.65
N LEU A 89 24.08 -6.55 -0.32
CA LEU A 89 23.64 -6.06 0.97
C LEU A 89 23.44 -7.24 1.92
N ARG A 90 23.78 -7.07 3.20
CA ARG A 90 23.51 -8.07 4.25
C ARG A 90 22.03 -8.04 4.64
N ILE A 91 21.16 -8.34 3.68
CA ILE A 91 19.71 -8.17 3.75
C ILE A 91 19.03 -9.46 3.32
N SER A 92 17.95 -9.82 4.01
CA SER A 92 17.17 -11.01 3.68
C SER A 92 16.29 -10.81 2.44
N LYS A 93 15.96 -11.89 1.74
CA LYS A 93 15.02 -11.87 0.59
C LYS A 93 13.68 -11.22 0.90
N ASN A 94 13.16 -11.42 2.11
CA ASN A 94 11.89 -10.87 2.54
C ASN A 94 11.95 -9.34 2.69
N THR A 95 13.11 -8.80 3.05
CA THR A 95 13.28 -7.34 3.18
C THR A 95 13.31 -6.68 1.81
N VAL A 96 13.98 -7.31 0.83
CA VAL A 96 13.96 -6.86 -0.57
C VAL A 96 12.55 -6.91 -1.14
N HIS A 97 11.83 -8.02 -0.93
CA HIS A 97 10.44 -8.16 -1.36
C HIS A 97 9.54 -7.09 -0.74
N ARG A 98 9.62 -6.90 0.58
CA ARG A 98 8.84 -5.88 1.30
C ARG A 98 9.15 -4.48 0.76
N GLN A 99 10.41 -4.17 0.51
CA GLN A 99 10.82 -2.87 -0.02
C GLN A 99 10.28 -2.61 -1.43
N ILE A 100 10.22 -3.63 -2.29
CA ILE A 100 9.61 -3.51 -3.62
C ILE A 100 8.11 -3.18 -3.48
N ILE A 101 7.39 -3.89 -2.62
CA ILE A 101 5.95 -3.65 -2.37
C ILE A 101 5.73 -2.26 -1.74
N GLU A 102 6.44 -1.93 -0.66
CA GLU A 102 6.34 -0.65 0.06
C GLU A 102 6.71 0.53 -0.84
N SER A 103 7.60 0.34 -1.82
CA SER A 103 7.99 1.42 -2.72
C SER A 103 6.83 1.94 -3.57
N GLY A 104 5.77 1.15 -3.77
CA GLY A 104 4.61 1.50 -4.60
C GLY A 104 4.93 1.77 -6.07
N TYR A 105 6.20 1.65 -6.47
CA TYR A 105 6.68 2.02 -7.81
C TYR A 105 6.24 1.03 -8.88
N MET A 106 6.08 -0.24 -8.49
CA MET A 106 5.65 -1.31 -9.37
C MET A 106 4.31 -1.83 -8.88
N ILE A 107 3.23 -1.31 -9.47
CA ILE A 107 1.91 -1.93 -9.33
C ILE A 107 1.98 -3.22 -10.13
N HIS A 108 2.05 -4.37 -9.45
CA HIS A 108 2.02 -5.69 -10.10
C HIS A 108 0.60 -6.00 -10.63
N ALA A 109 0.12 -5.22 -11.59
CA ALA A 109 -1.02 -5.56 -12.41
C ALA A 109 -0.50 -6.34 -13.61
N LYS A 110 -0.74 -7.66 -13.63
CA LYS A 110 -0.43 -8.48 -14.80
C LYS A 110 -1.30 -8.01 -15.95
N MET A 111 -0.74 -7.27 -16.89
CA MET A 111 -1.47 -6.90 -18.10
C MET A 111 -1.96 -8.15 -18.82
N ALA A 112 -3.19 -8.12 -19.34
CA ALA A 112 -3.72 -9.20 -20.17
C ALA A 112 -2.74 -9.51 -21.29
N ARG A 113 -2.38 -10.78 -21.45
CA ARG A 113 -1.41 -11.21 -22.47
C ARG A 113 -1.96 -10.83 -23.85
N ARG A 114 -1.29 -9.90 -24.51
CA ARG A 114 -1.46 -9.66 -25.96
C ARG A 114 -0.46 -10.53 -26.71
N SER A 115 -0.86 -11.05 -27.87
CA SER A 115 0.06 -11.77 -28.74
C SER A 115 1.24 -10.88 -29.11
N PRO A 116 2.48 -11.39 -29.08
CA PRO A 116 3.66 -10.60 -29.40
C PRO A 116 3.57 -10.06 -30.84
N LEU A 117 3.78 -8.76 -31.01
CA LEU A 117 3.84 -8.16 -32.33
C LEU A 117 5.25 -8.30 -32.88
N SER A 118 5.37 -8.84 -34.10
CA SER A 118 6.62 -8.81 -34.85
C SER A 118 6.90 -7.38 -35.31
N LYS A 119 8.16 -7.09 -35.67
CA LYS A 119 8.54 -5.78 -36.26
C LYS A 119 7.67 -5.44 -37.49
N LEU A 120 7.37 -6.45 -38.31
CA LEU A 120 6.50 -6.32 -39.47
C LEU A 120 5.06 -5.94 -39.08
N HIS A 121 4.47 -6.60 -38.08
CA HIS A 121 3.14 -6.23 -37.58
C HIS A 121 3.10 -4.77 -37.09
N ILE A 122 4.15 -4.33 -36.40
CA ILE A 122 4.26 -2.95 -35.90
C ILE A 122 4.31 -1.96 -37.07
N SER A 123 5.16 -2.20 -38.08
CA SER A 123 5.28 -1.30 -39.22
C SER A 123 3.99 -1.23 -40.04
N THR A 124 3.35 -2.36 -40.32
CA THR A 124 2.11 -2.39 -41.12
C THR A 124 0.96 -1.70 -40.40
N ARG A 125 0.80 -1.95 -39.10
CA ARG A 125 -0.23 -1.27 -38.29
C ARG A 125 0.02 0.23 -38.17
N LEU A 126 1.27 0.64 -37.99
CA LEU A 126 1.64 2.06 -37.92
C LEU A 126 1.39 2.77 -39.25
N GLN A 127 1.74 2.12 -40.37
CA GLN A 127 1.49 2.66 -41.69
C GLN A 127 -0.01 2.78 -41.97
N TRP A 128 -0.79 1.75 -41.64
CA TRP A 128 -2.26 1.78 -41.75
C TRP A 128 -2.85 2.94 -40.92
N ALA A 129 -2.42 3.09 -39.67
CA ALA A 129 -2.89 4.16 -38.79
C ALA A 129 -2.55 5.55 -39.36
N ARG A 130 -1.32 5.77 -39.85
CA ARG A 130 -0.92 7.03 -40.49
C ARG A 130 -1.79 7.35 -41.72
N ASN A 131 -2.03 6.36 -42.57
CA ASN A 131 -2.85 6.52 -43.78
C ASN A 131 -4.31 6.83 -43.45
N ARG A 132 -4.82 6.36 -42.30
CA ARG A 132 -6.23 6.49 -41.89
C ARG A 132 -6.49 7.59 -40.86
N MET A 133 -5.45 8.22 -40.32
CA MET A 133 -5.57 9.31 -39.33
C MET A 133 -6.23 10.56 -39.92
N SER A 134 -5.99 10.84 -41.20
CA SER A 134 -6.54 12.00 -41.92
C SER A 134 -7.75 11.66 -42.78
N TYR A 135 -8.47 10.56 -42.48
CA TYR A 135 -9.53 10.06 -43.35
C TYR A 135 -10.85 10.86 -43.26
N GLY A 136 -11.10 11.55 -42.14
CA GLY A 136 -12.23 12.47 -41.98
C GLY A 136 -13.58 11.81 -42.25
N ASP A 137 -14.43 12.49 -43.02
CA ASP A 137 -15.81 12.05 -43.34
C ASP A 137 -15.89 10.72 -44.10
N LYS A 138 -14.78 10.24 -44.67
CA LYS A 138 -14.73 8.94 -45.33
C LYS A 138 -14.99 7.78 -44.37
N TRP A 139 -14.77 7.98 -43.07
CA TRP A 139 -15.15 7.01 -42.04
C TRP A 139 -16.66 6.73 -42.01
N MET A 140 -17.50 7.67 -42.46
CA MET A 140 -18.95 7.52 -42.47
C MET A 140 -19.45 6.49 -43.50
N ALA A 141 -18.62 6.16 -44.49
CA ALA A 141 -18.92 5.15 -45.50
C ALA A 141 -18.39 3.75 -45.13
N ASP A 142 -17.59 3.63 -44.06
CA ASP A 142 -17.00 2.36 -43.65
C ASP A 142 -17.91 1.63 -42.67
N LEU A 143 -18.28 0.38 -43.01
CA LEU A 143 -18.95 -0.54 -42.11
C LEU A 143 -17.94 -1.56 -41.58
N PHE A 144 -17.82 -1.69 -40.26
CA PHE A 144 -16.97 -2.69 -39.62
C PHE A 144 -17.80 -3.91 -39.19
N SER A 145 -17.29 -5.10 -39.49
CA SER A 145 -17.81 -6.38 -39.00
C SER A 145 -16.66 -7.20 -38.41
N ASP A 146 -16.92 -7.87 -37.29
CA ASP A 146 -15.99 -8.83 -36.68
C ASP A 146 -16.79 -10.04 -36.20
N GLU A 147 -16.23 -11.24 -36.37
CA GLU A 147 -16.87 -12.48 -35.93
C GLU A 147 -16.46 -12.77 -34.50
N LYS A 148 -17.38 -12.58 -33.56
CA LYS A 148 -17.20 -13.00 -32.17
C LYS A 148 -17.79 -14.38 -31.97
N ASN A 149 -16.94 -15.36 -31.66
CA ASN A 149 -17.40 -16.70 -31.25
C ASN A 149 -18.21 -16.58 -29.95
N GLY A 150 -19.53 -16.69 -30.03
CA GLY A 150 -20.42 -16.67 -28.88
C GLY A 150 -20.30 -17.96 -28.09
N THR A 151 -19.70 -17.93 -26.91
CA THR A 151 -20.00 -18.94 -25.90
C THR A 151 -21.44 -18.66 -25.43
N SER A 152 -22.41 -19.33 -26.04
CA SER A 152 -23.75 -19.42 -25.49
C SER A 152 -23.64 -20.11 -24.13
N MET A 153 -23.85 -19.37 -23.04
CA MET A 153 -24.36 -19.98 -21.83
C MET A 153 -25.87 -19.75 -21.86
N ASP A 154 -26.60 -20.79 -22.26
CA ASP A 154 -28.04 -20.86 -22.05
C ASP A 154 -28.31 -20.89 -20.54
N GLN A 155 -28.51 -19.71 -19.95
CA GLN A 155 -29.30 -19.57 -18.73
C GLN A 155 -30.65 -19.03 -19.17
N VAL A 156 -31.65 -19.90 -19.29
CA VAL A 156 -32.96 -19.81 -18.62
C VAL A 156 -33.70 -21.12 -18.91
N GLY A 157 -33.86 -21.94 -17.88
CA GLY A 157 -34.83 -23.03 -17.82
C GLY A 157 -35.26 -23.14 -16.36
N ILE A 158 -36.47 -22.63 -16.11
CA ILE A 158 -37.19 -22.57 -14.83
C ILE A 158 -37.33 -23.97 -14.22
#